data_AF-A0A166EAD3-F1
#
_entry.id   AF-A0A166EAD3-F1
#
_cell.length_a   1.000
_cell.length_b   1.000
_cell.length_c   1.000
_cell.angle_alpha   90.00
_cell.angle_beta   90.00
_cell.angle_gamma   90.00
#
_symmetry.space_group_name_H-M   'P 1'
#
loop_
_entity.id
_entity.type
_entity.pdbx_description
1 polymer ?
#
loop_
_entity_poly.entity_id
_entity_poly.type
_entity_poly.pdbx_seq_one_letter_code
_entity_poly.pdbx_strand_id
1 'polypeptide(L)'
;MAQLEASKVVLKNPSYDAYFDKVQNRKKLPMSLQQTLTDAFASIPVSAFPEVPRGKAANTLGEDFYKVILEEEPFASTTVRSIVTSYRWAPFIPVASDSSMLSVLLLLSKYRLRNVPVIESGKASIKNFITQSAVVKGLEHCQGRDWFDCIASQLITEVGLPFMSTDEVICVQSSELVLEAFKLMKENQIGGLPVVEGPERNIVGSLSIREIKFLLLNRELFSNFRNLTVKDFMNTIASEAPDGGEIMIPITCSLSSTLGDVIHILSSKMVHRVYVVAASGKEVAGVITLRDVISCFIFEPPNYFENYLASSRQEVNS
;
A
#
# COMPACT_ATOMS: atom_id res chain seq x y z
N MET A 1 28.25 4.73 6.56
CA MET A 1 28.75 4.53 5.18
C MET A 1 27.94 3.46 4.44
N ALA A 2 27.95 2.18 4.84
CA ALA A 2 27.23 1.10 4.15
C ALA A 2 25.70 1.31 3.98
N GLN A 3 25.02 1.87 4.98
CA GLN A 3 23.58 2.14 4.93
C GLN A 3 23.20 3.32 4.01
N LEU A 4 24.11 4.28 3.85
CA LEU A 4 23.93 5.42 2.95
C LEU A 4 24.17 5.00 1.49
N GLU A 5 25.11 4.09 1.25
CA GLU A 5 25.31 3.45 -0.06
C GLU A 5 24.13 2.53 -0.42
N ALA A 6 23.62 1.76 0.53
CA ALA A 6 22.39 0.98 0.38
C ALA A 6 21.19 1.86 -0.01
N SER A 7 21.03 3.01 0.65
CA SER A 7 20.00 4.02 0.34
C SER A 7 20.16 4.56 -1.09
N LYS A 8 21.39 4.86 -1.52
CA LYS A 8 21.66 5.29 -2.91
C LYS A 8 21.31 4.23 -3.95
N VAL A 9 21.57 2.95 -3.70
CA VAL A 9 21.23 1.85 -4.63
C VAL A 9 19.73 1.75 -4.86
N VAL A 10 18.92 2.00 -3.83
CA VAL A 10 17.44 1.97 -3.94
C VAL A 10 16.88 3.22 -4.57
N LEU A 11 17.43 4.39 -4.25
CA LEU A 11 17.00 5.65 -4.86
C LEU A 11 17.36 5.74 -6.35
N LYS A 12 18.32 4.91 -6.82
CA LYS A 12 18.72 4.80 -8.23
C LYS A 12 18.15 3.56 -8.94
N ASN A 13 17.15 2.89 -8.37
CA ASN A 13 16.55 1.71 -8.99
C ASN A 13 15.68 2.15 -10.20
N PRO A 14 16.04 1.76 -11.45
CA PRO A 14 15.33 2.22 -12.64
C PRO A 14 13.86 1.79 -12.69
N SER A 15 13.50 0.72 -11.97
CA SER A 15 12.11 0.25 -11.89
C SER A 15 11.20 1.22 -11.12
N TYR A 16 11.74 2.01 -10.20
CA TYR A 16 10.98 3.03 -9.47
C TYR A 16 10.80 4.27 -10.30
N ASP A 17 11.85 4.71 -11.00
CA ASP A 17 11.78 5.82 -11.95
C ASP A 17 10.78 5.49 -13.07
N ALA A 18 10.86 4.32 -13.71
CA ALA A 18 9.92 3.95 -14.78
C ALA A 18 8.44 3.91 -14.34
N TYR A 19 8.14 3.44 -13.11
CA TYR A 19 6.78 3.49 -12.59
C TYR A 19 6.36 4.93 -12.28
N PHE A 20 7.22 5.69 -11.60
CA PHE A 20 6.88 7.05 -11.23
C PHE A 20 6.73 7.93 -12.47
N ASP A 21 7.56 7.75 -13.49
CA ASP A 21 7.43 8.40 -14.79
C ASP A 21 6.12 7.98 -15.49
N LYS A 22 5.74 6.69 -15.46
CA LYS A 22 4.41 6.23 -15.96
C LYS A 22 3.28 6.95 -15.21
N VAL A 23 3.39 7.09 -13.90
CA VAL A 23 2.43 7.80 -13.05
C VAL A 23 2.37 9.29 -13.39
N GLN A 24 3.50 9.98 -13.43
CA GLN A 24 3.59 11.42 -13.73
C GLN A 24 3.14 11.74 -15.17
N ASN A 25 3.46 10.87 -16.14
CA ASN A 25 3.01 11.02 -17.53
C ASN A 25 1.50 10.81 -17.69
N ARG A 26 0.88 9.95 -16.86
CA ARG A 26 -0.57 9.72 -16.85
C ARG A 26 -1.32 10.74 -16.01
N LYS A 27 -0.63 11.40 -15.07
CA LYS A 27 -1.16 12.46 -14.21
C LYS A 27 -1.51 13.68 -15.06
N LYS A 28 -2.79 14.04 -15.09
CA LYS A 28 -3.32 15.15 -15.91
C LYS A 28 -3.53 16.45 -15.10
N LEU A 29 -2.76 16.62 -14.02
CA LEU A 29 -2.84 17.80 -13.14
C LEU A 29 -1.97 18.95 -13.67
N PRO A 30 -2.44 20.22 -13.62
CA PRO A 30 -1.64 21.38 -14.02
C PRO A 30 -0.32 21.49 -13.24
N MET A 31 0.78 21.81 -13.92
CA MET A 31 2.11 21.90 -13.27
C MET A 31 2.17 22.91 -12.13
N SER A 32 1.45 24.04 -12.23
CA SER A 32 1.37 25.04 -11.16
C SER A 32 0.77 24.47 -9.88
N LEU A 33 -0.31 23.70 -9.98
CA LEU A 33 -0.93 23.03 -8.84
C LEU A 33 0.01 21.97 -8.24
N GLN A 34 0.69 21.20 -9.08
CA GLN A 34 1.67 20.22 -8.61
C GLN A 34 2.84 20.87 -7.84
N GLN A 35 3.32 22.03 -8.29
CA GLN A 35 4.34 22.82 -7.59
C GLN A 35 3.83 23.33 -6.24
N THR A 36 2.64 23.93 -6.20
CA THR A 36 2.02 24.41 -4.96
C THR A 36 1.87 23.31 -3.91
N LEU A 37 1.41 22.12 -4.32
CA LEU A 37 1.30 20.97 -3.42
C LEU A 37 2.67 20.54 -2.89
N THR A 38 3.65 20.46 -3.78
CA THR A 38 5.02 20.08 -3.44
C THR A 38 5.64 21.05 -2.43
N ASP A 39 5.47 22.36 -2.63
CA ASP A 39 5.97 23.39 -1.73
C ASP A 39 5.25 23.37 -0.37
N ALA A 40 3.94 23.12 -0.36
CA ALA A 40 3.18 22.98 0.87
C ALA A 40 3.71 21.81 1.71
N PHE A 41 3.86 20.62 1.12
CA PHE A 41 4.42 19.47 1.84
C PHE A 41 5.91 19.63 2.17
N ALA A 42 6.66 20.42 1.39
CA ALA A 42 8.05 20.75 1.70
C ALA A 42 8.15 21.44 3.06
N SER A 43 7.19 22.30 3.39
CA SER A 43 7.18 23.13 4.61
C SER A 43 6.61 22.47 5.87
N ILE A 44 5.94 21.32 5.76
CA ILE A 44 5.31 20.64 6.90
C ILE A 44 6.34 19.68 7.56
N PRO A 45 6.66 19.84 8.86
CA PRO A 45 7.58 18.93 9.54
C PRO A 45 6.90 17.61 9.90
N VAL A 46 7.68 16.52 9.90
CA VAL A 46 7.25 15.17 10.30
C VAL A 46 6.63 15.13 11.71
N SER A 47 7.12 15.97 12.62
CA SER A 47 6.61 16.09 14.00
C SER A 47 5.15 16.53 14.10
N ALA A 48 4.56 17.07 13.03
CA ALA A 48 3.14 17.45 13.00
C ALA A 48 2.18 16.25 12.93
N PHE A 49 2.65 15.03 12.66
CA PHE A 49 1.82 13.82 12.64
C PHE A 49 1.64 13.22 14.04
N PRO A 50 0.42 12.83 14.43
CA PRO A 50 0.14 12.27 15.74
C PRO A 50 0.77 10.88 15.92
N GLU A 51 1.13 10.55 17.15
CA GLU A 51 1.62 9.21 17.52
C GLU A 51 0.48 8.19 17.41
N VAL A 52 0.75 7.05 16.76
CA VAL A 52 -0.26 5.99 16.57
C VAL A 52 -0.20 5.02 17.75
N PRO A 53 -1.35 4.64 18.35
CA PRO A 53 -1.38 3.65 19.44
C PRO A 53 -0.71 2.33 19.01
N ARG A 54 0.08 1.73 19.91
CA ARG A 54 0.70 0.42 19.67
C ARG A 54 -0.40 -0.64 19.48
N GLY A 55 -0.42 -1.29 18.32
CA GLY A 55 -1.37 -2.36 18.02
C GLY A 55 -1.12 -3.60 18.87
N LYS A 56 -2.17 -4.11 19.53
CA LYS A 56 -2.18 -5.45 20.13
C LYS A 56 -2.53 -6.46 19.03
N ALA A 57 -1.55 -7.16 18.48
CA ALA A 57 -1.78 -8.22 17.52
C ALA A 57 -1.40 -9.58 18.12
N ALA A 58 -2.31 -10.55 17.96
CA ALA A 58 -2.22 -11.99 18.27
C ALA A 58 -2.61 -12.41 19.70
N ASN A 59 -3.91 -12.36 20.03
CA ASN A 59 -4.48 -13.12 21.17
C ASN A 59 -5.56 -14.13 20.74
N THR A 60 -5.77 -14.37 19.44
CA THR A 60 -6.99 -15.07 18.96
C THR A 60 -6.80 -16.52 18.54
N LEU A 61 -5.64 -17.15 18.82
CA LEU A 61 -5.36 -18.52 18.35
C LEU A 61 -4.75 -19.35 19.47
N GLY A 62 -5.33 -20.53 19.70
CA GLY A 62 -4.90 -21.46 20.73
C GLY A 62 -3.45 -21.91 20.54
N GLU A 63 -2.74 -22.09 21.65
CA GLU A 63 -1.30 -22.38 21.69
C GLU A 63 -0.90 -23.65 20.91
N ASP A 64 -1.82 -24.60 20.74
CA ASP A 64 -1.54 -25.90 20.11
C ASP A 64 -1.36 -25.82 18.60
N PHE A 65 -1.97 -24.85 17.93
CA PHE A 65 -1.84 -24.70 16.49
C PHE A 65 -0.44 -24.21 16.07
N TYR A 66 0.11 -23.27 16.83
CA TYR A 66 1.46 -22.75 16.58
C TYR A 66 2.54 -23.81 16.79
N LYS A 67 2.35 -24.74 17.74
CA LYS A 67 3.28 -25.86 17.94
C LYS A 67 3.39 -26.72 16.68
N VAL A 68 2.26 -27.09 16.09
CA VAL A 68 2.22 -27.93 14.88
C VAL A 68 2.87 -27.23 13.68
N ILE A 69 2.55 -25.97 13.40
CA ILE A 69 3.17 -25.25 12.27
C ILE A 69 4.68 -25.06 12.47
N LEU A 70 5.13 -24.78 13.70
CA LEU A 70 6.55 -24.54 13.97
C LEU A 70 7.39 -25.82 13.91
N GLU A 71 6.77 -27.00 13.96
CA GLU A 71 7.43 -28.30 13.80
C GLU A 71 7.51 -28.74 12.33
N GLU A 72 6.74 -28.12 11.44
CA GLU A 72 6.69 -28.46 10.01
C GLU A 72 7.72 -27.68 9.19
N GLU A 73 8.29 -28.33 8.17
CA GLU A 73 9.14 -27.65 7.19
C GLU A 73 8.29 -26.84 6.19
N PRO A 74 8.69 -25.60 5.81
CA PRO A 74 9.98 -24.97 6.10
C PRO A 74 9.99 -24.11 7.39
N PHE A 75 8.91 -24.06 8.18
CA PHE A 75 8.80 -23.18 9.35
C PHE A 75 9.76 -23.56 10.48
N ALA A 76 10.07 -24.85 10.63
CA ALA A 76 11.02 -25.35 11.63
C ALA A 76 12.47 -24.92 11.34
N SER A 77 12.95 -25.05 10.11
CA SER A 77 14.35 -24.76 9.75
C SER A 77 14.59 -23.32 9.29
N THR A 78 13.57 -22.61 8.80
CA THR A 78 13.75 -21.29 8.20
C THR A 78 13.88 -20.21 9.26
N THR A 79 15.09 -19.67 9.39
CA THR A 79 15.35 -18.53 10.29
C THR A 79 14.72 -17.23 9.78
N VAL A 80 14.37 -16.32 10.69
CA VAL A 80 13.92 -14.97 10.32
C VAL A 80 14.97 -14.27 9.43
N ARG A 81 16.26 -14.45 9.71
CA ARG A 81 17.36 -13.85 8.93
C ARG A 81 17.33 -14.27 7.46
N SER A 82 17.08 -15.54 7.15
CA SER A 82 17.03 -16.03 5.76
C SER A 82 15.79 -15.55 5.00
N ILE A 83 14.71 -15.22 5.71
CA ILE A 83 13.51 -14.61 5.10
C ILE A 83 13.73 -13.12 4.86
N VAL A 84 14.35 -12.41 5.81
CA VAL A 84 14.57 -10.96 5.72
C VAL A 84 15.45 -10.61 4.51
N THR A 85 16.40 -11.47 4.12
CA THR A 85 17.22 -11.27 2.91
C THR A 85 16.46 -11.51 1.61
N SER A 86 15.35 -12.26 1.64
CA SER A 86 14.49 -12.53 0.47
C SER A 86 13.48 -11.41 0.18
N TYR A 87 13.20 -10.56 1.18
CA TYR A 87 12.38 -9.38 0.99
C TYR A 87 13.19 -8.30 0.28
N ARG A 88 12.62 -7.66 -0.74
CA ARG A 88 13.24 -6.53 -1.44
C ARG A 88 13.87 -5.61 -0.40
N TRP A 89 15.19 -5.50 -0.47
CA TRP A 89 15.99 -4.65 0.38
C TRP A 89 15.57 -3.20 0.11
N ALA A 90 14.50 -2.75 0.77
CA ALA A 90 14.31 -1.33 1.02
C ALA A 90 15.25 -1.05 2.21
N PRO A 91 16.35 -0.31 2.01
CA PRO A 91 17.24 0.06 3.09
C PRO A 91 16.40 0.73 4.17
N PHE A 92 16.82 0.57 5.41
CA PHE A 92 16.24 1.37 6.49
C PHE A 92 16.55 2.84 6.18
N ILE A 93 15.57 3.53 5.61
CA ILE A 93 15.59 4.97 5.30
C ILE A 93 14.70 5.65 6.33
N PRO A 94 15.26 6.05 7.49
CA PRO A 94 14.52 6.85 8.44
C PRO A 94 14.45 8.30 7.98
N VAL A 95 13.47 9.02 8.51
CA VAL A 95 13.43 10.49 8.46
C VAL A 95 13.56 11.05 9.88
N ALA A 96 14.19 12.20 10.01
CA ALA A 96 14.23 12.93 11.27
C ALA A 96 12.90 13.62 11.56
N SER A 97 12.64 13.99 12.81
CA SER A 97 11.38 14.61 13.22
C SER A 97 11.13 16.00 12.61
N ASP A 98 12.20 16.67 12.18
CA ASP A 98 12.24 17.95 11.49
C ASP A 98 12.34 17.81 9.96
N SER A 99 12.43 16.58 9.44
CA SER A 99 12.40 16.34 8.01
C SER A 99 11.06 16.76 7.40
N SER A 100 11.11 17.06 6.11
CA SER A 100 9.94 17.45 5.33
C SER A 100 8.96 16.31 5.10
N MET A 101 7.65 16.60 5.15
CA MET A 101 6.61 15.66 4.74
C MET A 101 6.75 15.25 3.28
N LEU A 102 7.27 16.11 2.40
CA LEU A 102 7.55 15.76 1.00
C LEU A 102 8.48 14.54 0.89
N SER A 103 9.52 14.46 1.73
CA SER A 103 10.40 13.28 1.79
C SER A 103 9.60 12.02 2.12
N VAL A 104 8.69 12.09 3.10
CA VAL A 104 7.85 10.96 3.50
C VAL A 104 6.92 10.53 2.37
N LEU A 105 6.25 11.49 1.72
CA LEU A 105 5.33 11.20 0.62
C LEU A 105 6.06 10.57 -0.58
N LEU A 106 7.25 11.07 -0.94
CA LEU A 106 8.07 10.49 -2.00
C LEU A 106 8.55 9.07 -1.64
N LEU A 107 9.00 8.85 -0.40
CA LEU A 107 9.40 7.52 0.08
C LEU A 107 8.24 6.53 0.00
N LEU A 108 7.05 6.91 0.47
CA LEU A 108 5.87 6.07 0.48
C LEU A 108 5.29 5.81 -0.93
N SER A 109 5.51 6.74 -1.86
CA SER A 109 4.98 6.66 -3.21
C SER A 109 6.03 6.24 -4.23
N LYS A 110 6.87 7.17 -4.73
CA LYS A 110 7.92 6.94 -5.73
C LYS A 110 8.81 5.75 -5.38
N TYR A 111 9.35 5.74 -4.17
CA TYR A 111 10.29 4.69 -3.74
C TYR A 111 9.61 3.46 -3.16
N ARG A 112 8.27 3.45 -3.16
CA ARG A 112 7.44 2.29 -2.86
C ARG A 112 7.63 1.72 -1.46
N LEU A 113 8.10 2.51 -0.49
CA LEU A 113 8.11 2.12 0.92
C LEU A 113 6.67 1.98 1.42
N ARG A 114 6.44 1.00 2.31
CA ARG A 114 5.11 0.80 2.93
C ARG A 114 4.91 1.64 4.18
N ASN A 115 6.00 1.94 4.86
CA ASN A 115 6.08 2.80 6.02
C ASN A 115 7.45 3.49 6.04
N VAL A 116 7.53 4.62 6.72
CA VAL A 116 8.76 5.40 6.90
C VAL A 116 9.01 5.54 8.41
N PRO A 117 10.12 5.00 8.93
CA PRO A 117 10.48 5.16 10.33
C PRO A 117 10.90 6.60 10.62
N VAL A 118 10.43 7.13 11.76
CA VAL A 118 10.80 8.45 12.26
C VAL A 118 11.78 8.27 13.41
N ILE A 119 12.92 8.94 13.34
CA ILE A 119 13.95 8.95 14.39
C ILE A 119 14.08 10.33 15.02
N GLU A 120 14.65 10.36 16.22
CA GLU A 120 15.11 11.59 16.84
C GLU A 120 16.55 11.87 16.38
N SER A 121 16.82 13.09 15.93
CA SER A 121 18.15 13.49 15.48
C SER A 121 19.17 13.25 16.58
N GLY A 122 20.27 12.55 16.26
CA GLY A 122 21.32 12.20 17.22
C GLY A 122 21.04 10.99 18.12
N LYS A 123 19.88 10.32 18.01
CA LYS A 123 19.58 9.08 18.79
C LYS A 123 19.31 7.88 17.89
N ALA A 124 19.85 6.73 18.27
CA ALA A 124 19.63 5.45 17.59
C ALA A 124 18.29 4.78 17.95
N SER A 125 17.22 5.57 18.14
CA SER A 125 15.90 5.08 18.55
C SER A 125 14.81 5.51 17.58
N ILE A 126 13.97 4.56 17.16
CA ILE A 126 12.77 4.83 16.37
C ILE A 126 11.69 5.39 17.30
N LYS A 127 11.20 6.59 16.99
CA LYS A 127 10.11 7.25 17.72
C LYS A 127 8.73 6.84 17.18
N ASN A 128 8.59 6.77 15.86
CA ASN A 128 7.30 6.50 15.21
C ASN A 128 7.47 5.82 13.84
N PHE A 129 6.37 5.40 13.23
CA PHE A 129 6.29 4.98 11.83
C PHE A 129 5.16 5.73 11.13
N ILE A 130 5.45 6.36 9.99
CA ILE A 130 4.43 6.94 9.13
C ILE A 130 4.05 5.92 8.07
N THR A 131 2.77 5.57 7.98
CA THR A 131 2.22 4.62 7.00
C THR A 131 1.47 5.34 5.88
N GLN A 132 1.30 4.66 4.73
CA GLN A 132 0.47 5.18 3.64
C GLN A 132 -0.98 5.48 4.10
N SER A 133 -1.55 4.63 4.95
CA SER A 133 -2.92 4.83 5.47
C SER A 133 -3.01 6.05 6.38
N ALA A 134 -2.02 6.29 7.23
CA ALA A 134 -1.96 7.49 8.07
C ALA A 134 -1.85 8.76 7.23
N VAL A 135 -1.07 8.72 6.14
CA VAL A 135 -0.97 9.84 5.20
C VAL A 135 -2.30 10.11 4.51
N VAL A 136 -2.97 9.09 3.94
CA VAL A 136 -4.26 9.29 3.26
C VAL A 136 -5.34 9.79 4.23
N LYS A 137 -5.35 9.28 5.47
CA LYS A 137 -6.19 9.82 6.53
C LYS A 137 -5.83 11.28 6.87
N GLY A 138 -4.55 11.64 6.90
CA GLY A 138 -4.11 13.02 7.09
C GLY A 138 -4.56 13.95 5.95
N LEU A 139 -4.50 13.47 4.71
CA LEU A 139 -5.01 14.20 3.53
C LEU A 139 -6.52 14.45 3.66
N GLU A 140 -7.30 13.46 4.08
CA GLU A 140 -8.74 13.64 4.31
C GLU A 140 -9.05 14.78 5.31
N HIS A 141 -8.26 14.91 6.37
CA HIS A 141 -8.40 16.01 7.34
C HIS A 141 -7.97 17.39 6.79
N CYS A 142 -7.45 17.47 5.57
CA CYS A 142 -7.14 18.73 4.89
C CYS A 142 -8.36 19.32 4.15
N GLN A 143 -9.55 18.73 4.28
CA GLN A 143 -10.79 19.31 3.76
C GLN A 143 -10.97 20.77 4.19
N GLY A 144 -11.38 21.63 3.25
CA GLY A 144 -11.49 23.08 3.46
C GLY A 144 -10.19 23.85 3.17
N ARG A 145 -9.12 23.16 2.76
CA ARG A 145 -7.92 23.81 2.20
C ARG A 145 -8.09 23.92 0.68
N ASP A 146 -7.87 25.11 0.12
CA ASP A 146 -8.03 25.36 -1.32
C ASP A 146 -7.30 24.34 -2.21
N TRP A 147 -6.04 24.01 -1.85
CA TRP A 147 -5.24 23.04 -2.60
C TRP A 147 -5.80 21.63 -2.54
N PHE A 148 -6.40 21.24 -1.41
CA PHE A 148 -6.97 19.90 -1.21
C PHE A 148 -8.32 19.80 -1.92
N ASP A 149 -9.21 20.78 -1.70
CA ASP A 149 -10.54 20.78 -2.30
C ASP A 149 -10.46 20.86 -3.84
N CYS A 150 -9.47 21.60 -4.38
CA CYS A 150 -9.22 21.69 -5.82
C CYS A 150 -8.86 20.33 -6.46
N ILE A 151 -7.98 19.55 -5.84
CA ILE A 151 -7.57 18.24 -6.39
C ILE A 151 -8.58 17.13 -6.04
N ALA A 152 -9.19 17.18 -4.85
CA ALA A 152 -10.16 16.19 -4.40
C ALA A 152 -11.47 16.22 -5.20
N SER A 153 -11.86 17.39 -5.72
CA SER A 153 -13.07 17.54 -6.54
C SER A 153 -12.93 17.00 -7.98
N GLN A 154 -11.71 16.74 -8.45
CA GLN A 154 -11.49 16.21 -9.79
C GLN A 154 -11.92 14.75 -9.90
N LEU A 155 -12.38 14.37 -11.09
CA LEU A 155 -12.68 12.97 -11.39
C LEU A 155 -11.38 12.15 -11.34
N ILE A 156 -11.49 10.88 -10.93
CA ILE A 156 -10.32 9.99 -10.90
C ILE A 156 -9.63 9.90 -12.28
N THR A 157 -10.41 9.96 -13.37
CA THR A 157 -9.91 9.93 -14.75
C THR A 157 -9.22 11.23 -15.19
N GLU A 158 -9.55 12.35 -14.55
CA GLU A 158 -8.94 13.67 -14.75
C GLU A 158 -7.63 13.81 -13.96
N VAL A 159 -7.41 13.03 -12.90
CA VAL A 159 -6.12 12.95 -12.21
C VAL A 159 -5.23 11.82 -12.74
N GLY A 160 -5.70 11.06 -13.73
CA GLY A 160 -4.95 9.99 -14.39
C GLY A 160 -5.13 8.60 -13.77
N LEU A 161 -6.07 8.43 -12.85
CA LEU A 161 -6.39 7.16 -12.20
C LEU A 161 -7.49 6.39 -12.95
N PRO A 162 -7.46 5.04 -12.92
CA PRO A 162 -6.35 4.21 -12.44
C PRO A 162 -5.09 4.34 -13.33
N PHE A 163 -3.89 4.23 -12.76
CA PHE A 163 -2.64 4.36 -13.52
C PHE A 163 -2.32 3.18 -14.43
N MET A 164 -3.10 2.11 -14.37
CA MET A 164 -2.99 0.91 -15.20
C MET A 164 -4.16 0.84 -16.17
N SER A 165 -3.98 0.23 -17.34
CA SER A 165 -5.11 -0.06 -18.24
C SER A 165 -5.91 -1.28 -17.75
N THR A 166 -7.12 -1.44 -18.27
CA THR A 166 -8.07 -2.48 -17.83
C THR A 166 -7.55 -3.90 -18.06
N ASP A 167 -6.79 -4.12 -19.13
CA ASP A 167 -6.13 -5.38 -19.48
C ASP A 167 -4.91 -5.68 -18.59
N GLU A 168 -4.29 -4.66 -17.98
CA GLU A 168 -3.18 -4.81 -17.03
C GLU A 168 -3.67 -5.25 -15.63
N VAL A 169 -4.97 -5.25 -15.35
CA VAL A 169 -5.50 -5.60 -14.02
C VAL A 169 -5.39 -7.10 -13.78
N ILE A 170 -4.55 -7.47 -12.82
CA ILE A 170 -4.39 -8.86 -12.40
C ILE A 170 -5.59 -9.23 -11.52
N CYS A 171 -6.37 -10.21 -11.96
CA CYS A 171 -7.53 -10.75 -11.25
C CYS A 171 -7.32 -12.25 -10.98
N VAL A 172 -8.18 -12.84 -10.15
CA VAL A 172 -8.32 -14.29 -10.00
C VAL A 172 -9.79 -14.68 -10.17
N GLN A 173 -10.07 -15.79 -10.87
CA GLN A 173 -11.43 -16.32 -11.01
C GLN A 173 -11.89 -16.95 -9.70
N SER A 174 -13.18 -16.84 -9.38
CA SER A 174 -13.73 -17.40 -8.13
C SER A 174 -13.59 -18.92 -8.05
N SER A 175 -13.55 -19.62 -9.19
CA SER A 175 -13.38 -21.06 -9.30
C SER A 175 -11.92 -21.53 -9.24
N GLU A 176 -10.95 -20.63 -9.35
CA GLU A 176 -9.54 -20.98 -9.24
C GLU A 176 -9.16 -21.32 -7.80
N LEU A 177 -8.04 -22.01 -7.63
CA LEU A 177 -7.53 -22.37 -6.30
C LEU A 177 -7.00 -21.13 -5.57
N VAL A 178 -7.26 -21.05 -4.27
CA VAL A 178 -6.75 -19.96 -3.41
C VAL A 178 -5.23 -19.87 -3.45
N LEU A 179 -4.54 -21.00 -3.63
CA LEU A 179 -3.10 -21.04 -3.77
C LEU A 179 -2.60 -20.28 -5.00
N GLU A 180 -3.32 -20.35 -6.13
CA GLU A 180 -2.97 -19.59 -7.33
C GLU A 180 -3.15 -18.09 -7.10
N ALA A 181 -4.18 -17.68 -6.34
CA ALA A 181 -4.33 -16.28 -5.94
C ALA A 181 -3.11 -15.77 -5.16
N PHE A 182 -2.60 -16.53 -4.18
CA PHE A 182 -1.41 -16.13 -3.42
C PHE A 182 -0.11 -16.18 -4.24
N LYS A 183 0.01 -17.12 -5.19
CA LYS A 183 1.12 -17.13 -6.16
C LYS A 183 1.10 -15.89 -7.05
N LEU A 184 -0.05 -15.55 -7.62
CA LEU A 184 -0.24 -14.34 -8.42
C LEU A 184 0.16 -13.08 -7.64
N MET A 185 -0.22 -12.98 -6.36
CA MET A 185 0.20 -11.88 -5.49
C MET A 185 1.72 -11.82 -5.31
N LYS A 186 2.37 -12.97 -5.09
CA LYS A 186 3.82 -13.07 -4.91
C LYS A 186 4.58 -12.70 -6.18
N GLU A 187 4.22 -13.29 -7.31
CA GLU A 187 4.87 -13.12 -8.62
C GLU A 187 4.77 -11.68 -9.11
N ASN A 188 3.60 -11.06 -8.94
CA ASN A 188 3.35 -9.67 -9.34
C ASN A 188 3.67 -8.66 -8.23
N GLN A 189 4.07 -9.12 -7.05
CA GLN A 189 4.45 -8.30 -5.89
C GLN A 189 3.34 -7.32 -5.44
N ILE A 190 2.09 -7.78 -5.50
CA ILE A 190 0.89 -7.03 -5.11
C ILE A 190 0.30 -7.60 -3.83
N GLY A 191 -0.34 -6.72 -3.04
CA GLY A 191 -0.90 -7.10 -1.75
C GLY A 191 -2.32 -7.65 -1.80
N GLY A 192 -2.90 -7.80 -3.00
CA GLY A 192 -4.21 -8.39 -3.20
C GLY A 192 -4.82 -8.18 -4.58
N LEU A 193 -5.92 -8.87 -4.82
CA LEU A 193 -6.51 -9.18 -6.11
C LEU A 193 -8.03 -9.02 -6.06
N PRO A 194 -8.66 -8.44 -7.10
CA PRO A 194 -10.09 -8.60 -7.28
C PRO A 194 -10.40 -10.05 -7.66
N VAL A 195 -11.46 -10.59 -7.08
CA VAL A 195 -12.00 -11.89 -7.46
C VAL A 195 -13.12 -11.64 -8.46
N VAL A 196 -13.05 -12.31 -9.61
CA VAL A 196 -13.98 -12.11 -10.72
C VAL A 196 -14.69 -13.40 -11.12
N GLU A 197 -15.81 -13.26 -11.81
CA GLU A 197 -16.55 -14.35 -12.45
C GLU A 197 -16.89 -14.01 -13.91
N GLY A 198 -16.87 -15.04 -14.75
CA GLY A 198 -17.31 -14.96 -16.14
C GLY A 198 -16.33 -14.24 -17.09
N PRO A 199 -16.66 -14.22 -18.39
CA PRO A 199 -15.80 -13.64 -19.42
C PRO A 199 -15.70 -12.10 -19.32
N GLU A 200 -16.72 -11.45 -18.77
CA GLU A 200 -16.77 -10.00 -18.54
C GLU A 200 -15.97 -9.55 -17.31
N ARG A 201 -15.31 -10.46 -16.60
CA ARG A 201 -14.50 -10.17 -15.39
C ARG A 201 -15.30 -9.39 -14.35
N ASN A 202 -16.52 -9.84 -14.09
CA ASN A 202 -17.43 -9.21 -13.12
C ASN A 202 -16.90 -9.45 -11.70
N ILE A 203 -16.69 -8.38 -10.93
CA ILE A 203 -16.15 -8.48 -9.58
C ILE A 203 -17.17 -9.10 -8.62
N VAL A 204 -16.75 -10.13 -7.90
CA VAL A 204 -17.57 -10.86 -6.92
C VAL A 204 -16.95 -10.87 -5.53
N GLY A 205 -15.71 -10.42 -5.39
CA GLY A 205 -15.01 -10.38 -4.11
C GLY A 205 -13.63 -9.77 -4.21
N SER A 206 -12.88 -9.84 -3.12
CA SER A 206 -11.48 -9.44 -3.09
C SER A 206 -10.67 -10.32 -2.15
N LEU A 207 -9.42 -10.58 -2.50
CA LEU A 207 -8.46 -11.28 -1.63
C LEU A 207 -7.25 -10.39 -1.40
N SER A 208 -6.69 -10.43 -0.20
CA SER A 208 -5.44 -9.75 0.14
C SER A 208 -4.46 -10.69 0.81
N ILE A 209 -3.23 -10.22 0.96
CA ILE A 209 -2.21 -10.96 1.70
C ILE A 209 -2.55 -11.09 3.20
N ARG A 210 -3.52 -10.31 3.72
CA ARG A 210 -3.94 -10.40 5.12
C ARG A 210 -4.67 -11.72 5.39
N GLU A 211 -5.46 -12.18 4.42
CA GLU A 211 -6.23 -13.42 4.52
C GLU A 211 -5.34 -14.68 4.51
N ILE A 212 -4.06 -14.59 4.09
CA ILE A 212 -3.14 -15.73 4.18
C ILE A 212 -3.01 -16.24 5.62
N LYS A 213 -3.11 -15.33 6.60
CA LYS A 213 -3.11 -15.71 8.01
C LYS A 213 -4.32 -16.58 8.33
N PHE A 214 -5.49 -16.25 7.81
CA PHE A 214 -6.70 -17.05 8.04
C PHE A 214 -6.55 -18.46 7.46
N LEU A 215 -6.04 -18.57 6.22
CA LEU A 215 -5.72 -19.87 5.61
C LEU A 215 -4.71 -20.67 6.46
N LEU A 216 -3.64 -20.00 6.90
CA LEU A 216 -2.57 -20.64 7.66
C LEU A 216 -2.95 -20.93 9.10
N LEU A 217 -4.02 -20.35 9.66
CA LEU A 217 -4.35 -20.46 11.08
C LEU A 217 -5.64 -21.25 11.33
N ASN A 218 -6.43 -21.51 10.27
CA ASN A 218 -7.58 -22.39 10.31
C ASN A 218 -7.18 -23.81 9.85
N ARG A 219 -7.31 -24.79 10.75
CA ARG A 219 -6.86 -26.18 10.52
C ARG A 219 -7.57 -26.86 9.35
N GLU A 220 -8.87 -26.63 9.17
CA GLU A 220 -9.66 -27.26 8.12
C GLU A 220 -9.31 -26.67 6.75
N LEU A 221 -9.17 -25.36 6.67
CA LEU A 221 -8.74 -24.69 5.44
C LEU A 221 -7.30 -25.06 5.09
N PHE A 222 -6.41 -25.13 6.08
CA PHE A 222 -5.03 -25.55 5.85
C PHE A 222 -4.95 -27.01 5.39
N SER A 223 -5.70 -27.94 5.98
CA SER A 223 -5.62 -29.34 5.53
C SER A 223 -6.08 -29.54 4.07
N ASN A 224 -7.01 -28.70 3.60
CA ASN A 224 -7.56 -28.76 2.25
C ASN A 224 -7.05 -27.64 1.31
N PHE A 225 -6.02 -26.87 1.68
CA PHE A 225 -5.63 -25.66 0.92
C PHE A 225 -5.30 -25.92 -0.56
N ARG A 226 -4.86 -27.14 -0.88
CA ARG A 226 -4.50 -27.55 -2.25
C ARG A 226 -5.69 -27.70 -3.19
N ASN A 227 -6.89 -27.92 -2.65
CA ASN A 227 -8.12 -28.08 -3.43
C ASN A 227 -9.14 -26.97 -3.15
N LEU A 228 -8.80 -26.04 -2.27
CA LEU A 228 -9.69 -24.97 -1.83
C LEU A 228 -9.81 -23.89 -2.90
N THR A 229 -11.03 -23.67 -3.39
CA THR A 229 -11.30 -22.59 -4.34
C THR A 229 -11.31 -21.23 -3.65
N VAL A 230 -11.08 -20.17 -4.42
CA VAL A 230 -11.18 -18.79 -3.94
C VAL A 230 -12.57 -18.50 -3.38
N LYS A 231 -13.63 -18.94 -4.06
CA LYS A 231 -15.01 -18.77 -3.63
C LYS A 231 -15.29 -19.43 -2.28
N ASP A 232 -14.89 -20.69 -2.12
CA ASP A 232 -15.10 -21.44 -0.87
C ASP A 232 -14.31 -20.80 0.26
N PHE A 233 -13.07 -20.39 0.01
CA PHE A 233 -12.25 -19.70 1.01
C PHE A 233 -12.88 -18.38 1.48
N MET A 234 -13.37 -17.54 0.56
CA MET A 234 -14.06 -16.30 0.91
C MET A 234 -15.34 -16.55 1.71
N ASN A 235 -16.11 -17.59 1.36
CA ASN A 235 -17.32 -17.96 2.09
C ASN A 235 -16.99 -18.39 3.52
N THR A 236 -15.94 -19.18 3.73
CA THR A 236 -15.51 -19.58 5.07
C THR A 236 -15.07 -18.38 5.90
N ILE A 237 -14.26 -17.47 5.34
CA ILE A 237 -13.87 -16.22 6.01
C ILE A 237 -15.10 -15.43 6.46
N ALA A 238 -16.07 -15.26 5.57
CA ALA A 238 -17.28 -14.51 5.87
C ALA A 238 -18.11 -15.17 7.00
N SER A 239 -18.16 -16.51 7.05
CA SER A 239 -18.89 -17.24 8.09
C SER A 239 -18.25 -17.17 9.48
N GLU A 240 -16.93 -16.98 9.56
CA GLU A 240 -16.19 -16.90 10.82
C GLU A 240 -15.94 -15.46 11.30
N ALA A 241 -16.36 -14.45 10.53
CA ALA A 241 -16.23 -13.05 10.89
C ALA A 241 -17.15 -12.69 12.08
N PRO A 242 -16.66 -12.01 13.13
CA PRO A 242 -17.44 -11.67 14.34
C PRO A 242 -18.72 -10.87 14.09
N ASP A 243 -18.77 -10.12 12.98
CA ASP A 243 -19.84 -9.17 12.66
C ASP A 243 -20.91 -9.75 11.70
N GLY A 244 -20.96 -11.07 11.51
CA GLY A 244 -22.10 -11.73 10.86
C GLY A 244 -22.14 -11.59 9.33
N GLY A 245 -21.07 -11.98 8.65
CA GLY A 245 -21.14 -12.29 7.22
C GLY A 245 -21.36 -11.09 6.31
N GLU A 246 -20.71 -9.94 6.57
CA GLU A 246 -20.32 -9.13 5.42
C GLU A 246 -19.39 -10.00 4.58
N ILE A 247 -19.96 -10.58 3.52
CA ILE A 247 -19.26 -11.03 2.32
C ILE A 247 -18.12 -10.03 2.10
N MET A 248 -16.93 -10.47 1.67
CA MET A 248 -15.84 -9.56 1.28
C MET A 248 -16.28 -8.72 0.08
N ILE A 249 -17.22 -7.80 0.30
CA ILE A 249 -17.86 -6.97 -0.70
C ILE A 249 -16.72 -6.15 -1.24
N PRO A 250 -16.43 -6.30 -2.55
CA PRO A 250 -15.34 -5.55 -3.13
C PRO A 250 -15.65 -4.07 -2.92
N ILE A 251 -14.73 -3.37 -2.26
CA ILE A 251 -14.84 -1.92 -2.13
C ILE A 251 -14.54 -1.36 -3.51
N THR A 252 -15.58 -0.81 -4.14
CA THR A 252 -15.53 -0.34 -5.52
C THR A 252 -15.82 1.16 -5.62
N CYS A 253 -15.36 1.75 -6.72
CA CYS A 253 -15.77 3.06 -7.19
C CYS A 253 -15.98 3.02 -8.71
N SER A 254 -16.63 4.04 -9.26
CA SER A 254 -16.87 4.17 -10.69
C SER A 254 -15.82 5.07 -11.35
N LEU A 255 -15.70 5.01 -12.67
CA LEU A 255 -14.85 5.93 -13.45
C LEU A 255 -15.26 7.42 -13.31
N SER A 256 -16.49 7.68 -12.88
CA SER A 256 -17.03 9.02 -12.58
C SER A 256 -16.91 9.43 -11.11
N SER A 257 -16.24 8.63 -10.27
CA SER A 257 -15.97 9.01 -8.88
C SER A 257 -14.91 10.10 -8.80
N THR A 258 -14.99 10.96 -7.78
CA THR A 258 -13.97 11.98 -7.53
C THR A 258 -12.78 11.38 -6.77
N LEU A 259 -11.64 12.06 -6.80
CA LEU A 259 -10.50 11.67 -5.95
C LEU A 259 -10.85 11.77 -4.46
N GLY A 260 -11.66 12.76 -4.07
CA GLY A 260 -12.17 12.92 -2.71
C GLY A 260 -12.99 11.72 -2.24
N ASP A 261 -13.88 11.19 -3.08
CA ASP A 261 -14.64 9.97 -2.78
C ASP A 261 -13.71 8.79 -2.52
N VAL A 262 -12.67 8.62 -3.35
CA VAL A 262 -11.71 7.53 -3.19
C VAL A 262 -10.87 7.68 -1.91
N ILE A 263 -10.42 8.90 -1.59
CA ILE A 263 -9.72 9.21 -0.33
C ILE A 263 -10.62 8.84 0.86
N HIS A 264 -11.87 9.27 0.82
CA HIS A 264 -12.85 9.00 1.87
C HIS A 264 -13.10 7.50 2.04
N ILE A 265 -13.29 6.76 0.95
CA ILE A 265 -13.48 5.30 0.97
C ILE A 265 -12.27 4.60 1.61
N LEU A 266 -11.05 4.93 1.17
CA LEU A 266 -9.82 4.31 1.67
C LEU A 266 -9.62 4.58 3.17
N SER A 267 -9.90 5.81 3.60
CA SER A 267 -9.73 6.24 4.99
C SER A 267 -10.81 5.68 5.91
N SER A 268 -12.09 5.89 5.58
CA SER A 268 -13.23 5.47 6.41
C SER A 268 -13.34 3.95 6.55
N LYS A 269 -13.13 3.21 5.45
CA LYS A 269 -13.18 1.73 5.46
C LYS A 269 -11.85 1.10 5.87
N MET A 270 -10.81 1.89 6.14
CA MET A 270 -9.49 1.42 6.57
C MET A 270 -8.88 0.35 5.64
N VAL A 271 -9.08 0.54 4.33
CA VAL A 271 -8.63 -0.38 3.29
C VAL A 271 -7.47 0.17 2.47
N HIS A 272 -6.70 -0.72 1.86
CA HIS A 272 -5.48 -0.34 1.14
C HIS A 272 -5.71 -0.07 -0.36
N ARG A 273 -6.90 -0.41 -0.88
CA ARG A 273 -7.25 -0.27 -2.28
C ARG A 273 -8.75 -0.18 -2.49
N VAL A 274 -9.13 0.40 -3.61
CA VAL A 274 -10.47 0.44 -4.18
C VAL A 274 -10.39 -0.12 -5.60
N TYR A 275 -11.33 -0.98 -5.99
CA TYR A 275 -11.44 -1.48 -7.35
C TYR A 275 -12.31 -0.56 -8.19
N VAL A 276 -11.83 -0.16 -9.36
CA VAL A 276 -12.60 0.67 -10.28
C VAL A 276 -13.44 -0.25 -11.14
N VAL A 277 -14.75 -0.01 -11.22
CA VAL A 277 -15.66 -0.73 -12.12
C VAL A 277 -16.01 0.10 -13.34
N ALA A 278 -16.22 -0.57 -14.48
CA ALA A 278 -16.70 0.05 -15.70
C ALA A 278 -18.15 0.58 -15.52
N ALA A 279 -18.68 1.26 -16.55
CA ALA A 279 -20.04 1.79 -16.53
C ALA A 279 -21.12 0.72 -16.33
N SER A 280 -20.83 -0.55 -16.65
CA SER A 280 -21.69 -1.71 -16.34
C SER A 280 -21.89 -1.96 -14.84
N GLY A 281 -21.01 -1.39 -14.00
CA GLY A 281 -21.08 -1.46 -12.54
C GLY A 281 -20.47 -2.73 -11.93
N LYS A 282 -20.00 -3.69 -12.74
CA LYS A 282 -19.44 -4.96 -12.25
C LYS A 282 -18.11 -5.34 -12.89
N GLU A 283 -17.90 -5.03 -14.16
CA GLU A 283 -16.64 -5.33 -14.83
C GLU A 283 -15.48 -4.56 -14.19
N VAL A 284 -14.40 -5.27 -13.84
CA VAL A 284 -13.20 -4.65 -13.27
C VAL A 284 -12.46 -3.82 -14.32
N ALA A 285 -12.41 -2.51 -14.11
CA ALA A 285 -11.72 -1.55 -14.97
C ALA A 285 -10.31 -1.17 -14.45
N GLY A 286 -10.07 -1.28 -13.14
CA GLY A 286 -8.81 -0.83 -12.54
C GLY A 286 -8.68 -1.07 -11.04
N VAL A 287 -7.54 -0.67 -10.48
CA VAL A 287 -7.26 -0.65 -9.04
C VAL A 287 -6.64 0.69 -8.67
N ILE A 288 -7.11 1.29 -7.58
CA ILE A 288 -6.50 2.48 -6.97
C ILE A 288 -6.05 2.11 -5.57
N THR A 289 -4.78 2.32 -5.26
CA THR A 289 -4.19 2.05 -3.94
C THR A 289 -3.90 3.34 -3.17
N LEU A 290 -3.62 3.21 -1.86
CA LEU A 290 -3.13 4.34 -1.05
C LEU A 290 -1.91 5.02 -1.68
N ARG A 291 -1.03 4.25 -2.33
CA ARG A 291 0.15 4.77 -3.03
C ARG A 291 -0.26 5.68 -4.19
N ASP A 292 -1.22 5.23 -5.00
CA ASP A 292 -1.63 5.94 -6.19
C ASP A 292 -2.25 7.30 -5.80
N VAL A 293 -3.06 7.32 -4.74
CA VAL A 293 -3.59 8.55 -4.14
C VAL A 293 -2.46 9.48 -3.70
N ILE A 294 -1.48 8.99 -2.93
CA ILE A 294 -0.35 9.83 -2.47
C ILE A 294 0.40 10.44 -3.67
N SER A 295 0.58 9.68 -4.76
CA SER A 295 1.24 10.16 -5.97
C SER A 295 0.50 11.30 -6.68
N CYS A 296 -0.83 11.40 -6.54
CA CYS A 296 -1.60 12.52 -7.08
C CYS A 296 -1.19 13.85 -6.42
N PHE A 297 -0.80 13.83 -5.15
CA PHE A 297 -0.49 15.03 -4.37
C PHE A 297 0.94 15.54 -4.50
N ILE A 298 1.84 14.79 -5.16
CA ILE A 298 3.26 15.15 -5.16
C ILE A 298 3.90 15.09 -6.55
N PHE A 299 4.92 15.91 -6.72
CA PHE A 299 5.91 15.86 -7.78
C PHE A 299 7.31 15.84 -7.12
N GLU A 300 8.29 15.17 -7.72
CA GLU A 300 9.66 15.21 -7.19
C GLU A 300 10.43 16.38 -7.82
N PRO A 301 10.89 17.37 -7.02
CA PRO A 301 11.80 18.38 -7.53
C PRO A 301 13.09 17.76 -8.09
N PRO A 302 13.69 18.33 -9.15
CA PRO A 302 14.96 17.83 -9.68
C PRO A 302 16.01 17.67 -8.57
N ASN A 303 16.64 16.50 -8.51
CA ASN A 303 17.72 16.15 -7.57
C ASN A 303 17.33 16.22 -6.08
N TYR A 304 16.05 16.11 -5.72
CA TYR A 304 15.58 16.25 -4.34
C TYR A 304 16.31 15.33 -3.35
N PHE A 305 16.31 14.01 -3.58
CA PHE A 305 16.97 13.08 -2.67
C PHE A 305 18.50 13.12 -2.73
N GLU A 306 19.08 13.55 -3.85
CA GLU A 306 20.53 13.75 -3.93
C GLU A 306 20.95 14.88 -2.99
N ASN A 307 20.18 15.97 -2.96
CA ASN A 307 20.39 17.09 -2.06
C ASN A 307 20.09 16.71 -0.60
N TYR A 308 18.98 15.98 -0.34
CA TYR A 308 18.60 15.54 1.01
C TYR A 308 19.66 14.61 1.64
N LEU A 309 20.24 13.68 0.86
CA LEU A 309 21.32 12.82 1.33
C LEU A 309 22.67 13.52 1.42
N ALA A 310 22.87 14.65 0.72
CA ALA A 310 24.08 15.44 0.80
C ALA A 310 24.09 16.33 2.06
N SER A 311 22.96 16.94 2.42
CA SER A 311 22.84 17.76 3.65
C SER A 311 23.03 16.91 4.91
N SER A 312 22.44 15.72 4.96
CA SER A 312 22.60 14.78 6.08
C SER A 312 24.02 14.18 6.20
N ARG A 313 24.91 14.38 5.21
CA ARG A 313 26.35 14.06 5.34
C ARG A 313 27.15 15.16 6.05
N GLN A 314 26.73 16.42 5.95
CA GLN A 314 27.45 17.54 6.55
C GLN A 314 27.30 17.54 8.08
N GLU A 315 26.12 17.20 8.60
CA GLU A 315 25.85 17.13 10.04
C GLU A 315 26.55 15.99 10.79
N VAL A 316 26.98 14.93 10.09
CA VAL A 316 27.67 13.77 10.72
C VAL A 316 29.19 13.98 10.82
N ASN A 317 29.73 14.96 10.08
CA ASN A 317 31.17 15.27 10.03
C ASN A 317 31.55 16.56 10.78
N SER A 318 30.60 17.15 11.51
CA SER A 318 30.76 18.34 12.36
C SER A 318 30.43 18.00 13.80
#